data_AF-A2FFX1-F1
#
_entry.id   AF-A2FFX1-F1
#
_cell.length_a   1.000
_cell.length_b   1.000
_cell.length_c   1.000
_cell.angle_alpha   90.00
_cell.angle_beta   90.00
_cell.angle_gamma   90.00
#
_symmetry.space_group_name_H-M   'P 1'
#
loop_
_entity.id
_entity.type
_entity.pdbx_description
1 polymer ?
#
loop_
_entity_poly.entity_id
_entity_poly.type
_entity_poly.pdbx_seq_one_letter_code
_entity_poly.pdbx_strand_id
1 'polypeptide(L)'
;MICGFEPTPESYTPNLKSLLSIPTFPLKPCKPESFRQSILNLIRFGEQNIGIKVSLNYICETFHFQKRRLYDVINVFDIVGICVKLNLETIEWCGLKNVIHKFESLRKRYNICENQIPQDTIISDDCISITQLTLSFIKCILSLKVPCFDIRQIGMFLSRSNNRFKTTLCKLYQISHILESAGIIEKTPLPGELMLSKHFLARPKVEILSVTELLNHRDAPKCIFQPISTLIPQLA
;
A
#
# COMPACT_ATOMS: atom_id res chain seq x y z
N MET A 1 31.46 68.32 6.32
CA MET A 1 31.93 68.00 7.69
C MET A 1 31.04 66.85 8.19
N ILE A 2 31.63 65.65 8.21
CA ILE A 2 31.32 64.45 9.03
C ILE A 2 29.93 63.79 8.84
N CYS A 3 29.88 62.69 8.05
CA CYS A 3 29.65 61.27 8.43
C CYS A 3 28.23 61.01 8.99
N GLY A 4 27.38 60.14 8.44
CA GLY A 4 27.60 58.83 7.84
C GLY A 4 26.95 57.79 8.76
N PHE A 5 26.02 56.96 8.29
CA PHE A 5 25.69 55.63 8.83
C PHE A 5 24.63 54.95 7.94
N GLU A 6 25.06 53.90 7.22
CA GLU A 6 24.18 52.88 6.61
C GLU A 6 23.70 51.90 7.69
N PRO A 7 22.52 51.28 7.52
CA PRO A 7 22.25 49.97 8.08
C PRO A 7 22.20 48.89 7.00
N THR A 8 22.99 47.85 7.22
CA THR A 8 23.09 46.59 6.47
C THR A 8 21.84 45.70 6.58
N PRO A 9 21.66 44.72 5.67
CA PRO A 9 20.51 43.82 5.67
C PRO A 9 20.73 42.62 6.61
N GLU A 10 19.96 42.51 7.69
CA GLU A 10 19.91 41.28 8.49
C GLU A 10 18.83 40.33 7.97
N SER A 11 19.33 39.20 7.50
CA SER A 11 18.61 38.06 6.97
C SER A 11 18.01 37.23 8.11
N TYR A 12 16.69 37.25 8.23
CA TYR A 12 15.97 36.28 9.06
C TYR A 12 15.89 34.95 8.29
N THR A 13 16.88 34.08 8.49
CA THR A 13 16.75 32.66 8.12
C THR A 13 16.25 31.89 9.34
N PRO A 14 15.03 31.33 9.34
CA PRO A 14 14.65 30.42 10.40
C PRO A 14 15.50 29.15 10.25
N ASN A 15 16.25 28.86 11.31
CA ASN A 15 17.13 27.70 11.45
C ASN A 15 16.32 26.40 11.36
N LEU A 16 16.22 25.84 10.15
CA LEU A 16 15.49 24.60 9.85
C LEU A 16 16.19 23.31 10.37
N LYS A 17 17.33 23.43 11.07
CA LYS A 17 18.14 22.29 11.50
C LYS A 17 17.69 21.66 12.82
N SER A 18 16.72 22.23 13.55
CA SER A 18 16.31 21.73 14.87
C SER A 18 15.13 20.75 14.86
N LEU A 19 14.52 20.43 13.70
CA LEU A 19 13.29 19.61 13.66
C LEU A 19 13.39 18.24 12.99
N LEU A 20 14.57 17.82 12.54
CA LEU A 20 14.72 16.53 11.86
C LEU A 20 16.07 15.90 12.23
N SER A 21 16.14 15.27 13.41
CA SER A 21 17.17 14.27 13.70
C SER A 21 16.91 13.02 12.85
N ILE A 22 17.15 13.13 11.54
CA ILE A 22 17.06 12.02 10.60
C ILE A 22 18.31 11.15 10.79
N PRO A 23 18.18 9.83 10.98
CA PRO A 23 19.31 8.93 11.02
C PRO A 23 20.09 9.03 9.69
N THR A 24 21.37 9.39 9.76
CA THR A 24 22.26 9.40 8.60
C THR A 24 22.73 7.97 8.32
N PHE A 25 22.22 7.36 7.25
CA PHE A 25 22.77 6.11 6.74
C PHE A 25 23.92 6.39 5.76
N PRO A 26 25.07 5.69 5.88
CA PRO A 26 26.15 5.83 4.92
C PRO A 26 25.71 5.27 3.55
N LEU A 27 25.59 6.15 2.56
CA LEU A 27 25.29 5.77 1.16
C LEU A 27 26.57 5.24 0.50
N LYS A 28 26.63 3.93 0.28
CA LYS A 28 27.66 3.32 -0.58
C LYS A 28 27.19 3.42 -2.04
N PRO A 29 27.99 4.01 -2.96
CA PRO A 29 27.60 4.07 -4.37
C PRO A 29 27.63 2.66 -4.94
N CYS A 30 26.47 2.14 -5.29
CA CYS A 30 26.30 0.84 -5.92
C CYS A 30 25.58 1.03 -7.26
N LYS A 31 25.74 0.05 -8.16
CA LYS A 31 25.17 -0.01 -9.53
C LYS A 31 23.74 0.55 -9.61
N PRO A 32 23.29 1.09 -10.78
CA PRO A 32 21.94 1.62 -10.93
C PRO A 32 20.93 0.62 -10.37
N GLU A 33 20.33 1.00 -9.25
CA GLU A 33 19.52 0.09 -8.46
C GLU A 33 18.22 -0.19 -9.21
N SER A 34 17.81 -1.45 -9.30
CA SER A 34 16.56 -1.78 -9.97
C SER A 34 15.40 -1.10 -9.22
N PHE A 35 14.35 -0.65 -9.94
CA PHE A 35 13.19 0.00 -9.32
C PHE A 35 12.58 -0.82 -8.17
N ARG A 36 12.57 -2.16 -8.32
CA ARG A 36 12.17 -3.09 -7.26
C ARG A 36 13.05 -2.97 -6.02
N GLN A 37 14.37 -2.89 -6.19
CA GLN A 37 15.31 -2.78 -5.08
C GLN A 37 15.17 -1.44 -4.34
N SER A 38 14.93 -0.33 -5.05
CA SER A 38 14.62 0.95 -4.42
C SER A 38 13.36 0.86 -3.55
N ILE A 39 12.32 0.15 -4.00
CA ILE A 39 11.10 -0.09 -3.20
C ILE A 39 11.44 -0.92 -1.95
N LEU A 40 12.22 -1.98 -2.08
CA LEU A 40 12.62 -2.82 -0.95
C LEU A 40 13.45 -2.05 0.08
N ASN A 41 14.36 -1.18 -0.37
CA ASN A 41 15.16 -0.35 0.52
C ASN A 41 14.30 0.68 1.24
N LEU A 42 13.35 1.31 0.55
CA LEU A 42 12.38 2.21 1.16
C LEU A 42 11.54 1.50 2.23
N ILE A 43 11.05 0.29 1.93
CA ILE A 43 10.30 -0.51 2.92
C ILE A 43 11.18 -0.80 4.13
N ARG A 44 12.40 -1.31 3.95
CA ARG A 44 13.32 -1.60 5.07
C ARG A 44 13.58 -0.38 5.93
N PHE A 45 13.83 0.76 5.30
CA PHE A 45 13.99 2.03 6.00
C PHE A 45 12.72 2.40 6.79
N GLY A 46 11.55 2.32 6.17
CA GLY A 46 10.29 2.63 6.83
C GLY A 46 9.96 1.70 8.00
N GLU A 47 10.19 0.39 7.85
CA GLU A 47 9.97 -0.59 8.92
C GLU A 47 10.88 -0.36 10.14
N GLN A 48 12.08 0.19 9.94
CA GLN A 48 12.97 0.61 11.03
C GLN A 48 12.55 1.95 11.66
N ASN A 49 11.67 2.70 11.02
CA ASN A 49 11.34 4.09 11.33
C ASN A 49 9.82 4.34 11.30
N ILE A 50 9.04 3.47 11.95
CA ILE A 50 7.57 3.59 12.02
C ILE A 50 7.18 4.88 12.73
N GLY A 51 6.17 5.58 12.20
CA GLY A 51 5.66 6.86 12.70
C GLY A 51 6.50 8.08 12.31
N ILE A 52 7.65 7.87 11.64
CA ILE A 52 8.48 8.99 11.18
C ILE A 52 7.84 9.64 9.95
N LYS A 53 7.88 10.97 9.95
CA LYS A 53 7.47 11.81 8.83
C LYS A 53 8.67 12.06 7.93
N VAL A 54 8.52 11.75 6.64
CA VAL A 54 9.62 11.79 5.69
C VAL A 54 9.18 12.55 4.44
N SER A 55 10.06 13.42 3.94
CA SER A 55 9.81 14.16 2.71
C SER A 55 10.07 13.29 1.48
N LEU A 56 9.29 13.49 0.42
CA LEU A 56 9.45 12.77 -0.84
C LEU A 56 10.78 13.11 -1.53
N ASN A 57 11.27 14.34 -1.38
CA ASN A 57 12.57 14.74 -1.94
C ASN A 57 13.71 13.95 -1.28
N TYR A 58 13.67 13.78 0.05
CA TYR A 58 14.63 12.94 0.77
C TYR A 58 14.60 11.48 0.29
N ILE A 59 13.41 10.91 0.08
CA ILE A 59 13.25 9.54 -0.44
C ILE A 59 13.82 9.43 -1.86
N CYS A 60 13.57 10.42 -2.71
CA CYS A 60 14.12 10.47 -4.07
C CYS A 60 15.65 10.46 -4.09
N GLU A 61 16.27 11.27 -3.25
CA GLU A 61 17.73 11.38 -3.16
C GLU A 61 18.36 10.12 -2.55
N THR A 62 17.76 9.60 -1.47
CA THR A 62 18.31 8.49 -0.67
C THR A 62 18.18 7.14 -1.38
N PHE A 63 17.04 6.88 -2.03
CA PHE A 63 16.76 5.58 -2.67
C PHE A 63 16.79 5.65 -4.21
N HIS A 64 17.29 6.76 -4.74
CA HIS A 64 17.46 7.01 -6.18
C HIS A 64 16.16 6.85 -7.00
N PHE A 65 15.03 7.28 -6.43
CA PHE A 65 13.77 7.31 -7.17
C PHE A 65 13.67 8.53 -8.08
N GLN A 66 13.21 8.31 -9.32
CA GLN A 66 12.61 9.39 -10.10
C GLN A 66 11.31 9.86 -9.42
N LYS A 67 11.14 11.17 -9.22
CA LYS A 67 9.99 11.77 -8.51
C LYS A 67 8.64 11.28 -9.05
N ARG A 68 8.51 11.17 -10.38
CA ARG A 68 7.29 10.63 -11.02
C ARG A 68 6.99 9.19 -10.57
N ARG A 69 7.98 8.32 -10.48
CA ARG A 69 7.80 6.90 -10.09
C ARG A 69 7.57 6.74 -8.60
N LEU A 70 8.19 7.59 -7.78
CA LEU A 70 7.91 7.61 -6.34
C LEU A 70 6.43 7.91 -6.06
N TYR A 71 5.80 8.83 -6.80
CA TYR A 71 4.36 9.08 -6.62
C TYR A 71 3.49 7.85 -6.90
N ASP A 72 3.85 7.03 -7.88
CA ASP A 72 3.13 5.77 -8.14
C ASP A 72 3.24 4.84 -6.93
N VAL A 73 4.45 4.69 -6.35
CA VAL A 73 4.69 3.87 -5.15
C VAL A 73 3.91 4.38 -3.95
N ILE A 74 4.01 5.68 -3.64
CA ILE A 74 3.35 6.28 -2.49
C ILE A 74 1.83 6.21 -2.61
N ASN A 75 1.27 6.46 -3.78
CA ASN A 75 -0.18 6.35 -3.99
C ASN A 75 -0.67 4.91 -3.79
N VAL A 76 0.11 3.90 -4.18
CA VAL A 76 -0.23 2.50 -3.91
C VAL A 76 -0.13 2.21 -2.41
N PHE A 77 0.97 2.62 -1.77
CA PHE A 77 1.24 2.39 -0.35
C PHE A 77 0.22 3.05 0.57
N ASP A 78 -0.24 4.26 0.25
CA ASP A 78 -1.27 4.99 0.99
C ASP A 78 -2.61 4.23 0.99
N ILE A 79 -2.98 3.66 -0.16
CA ILE A 79 -4.23 2.91 -0.32
C ILE A 79 -4.19 1.59 0.42
N VAL A 80 -3.07 0.86 0.37
CA VAL A 80 -2.91 -0.40 1.13
C VAL A 80 -2.58 -0.19 2.60
N GLY A 81 -2.23 1.04 3.02
CA GLY A 81 -2.01 1.40 4.42
C GLY A 81 -0.57 1.21 4.91
N ILE A 82 0.42 1.07 4.03
CA ILE A 82 1.84 1.02 4.42
C ILE A 82 2.30 2.39 4.95
N CYS A 83 1.82 3.47 4.34
CA CYS A 83 2.06 4.84 4.78
C CYS A 83 0.76 5.64 4.71
N VAL A 84 0.79 6.86 5.23
CA VAL A 84 -0.27 7.85 5.06
C VAL A 84 0.34 9.12 4.47
N LYS A 85 -0.30 9.63 3.42
CA LYS A 85 0.07 10.92 2.86
C LYS A 85 -0.43 12.06 3.76
N LEU A 86 0.49 12.85 4.31
CA LEU A 86 0.15 14.00 5.16
C LEU A 86 -0.07 15.27 4.34
N ASN A 87 0.77 15.50 3.34
CA ASN A 87 0.67 16.62 2.41
C ASN A 87 1.25 16.23 1.03
N LEU A 88 1.45 17.18 0.12
CA LEU A 88 1.93 16.89 -1.23
C LEU A 88 3.35 16.30 -1.28
N GLU A 89 4.18 16.61 -0.29
CA GLU A 89 5.60 16.25 -0.27
C GLU A 89 6.02 15.46 0.98
N THR A 90 5.10 15.07 1.86
CA THR A 90 5.40 14.40 3.13
C THR A 90 4.47 13.22 3.34
N ILE A 91 5.06 12.11 3.79
CA ILE A 91 4.35 10.91 4.22
C ILE A 91 4.72 10.57 5.65
N GLU A 92 3.86 9.82 6.31
CA GLU A 92 4.15 9.15 7.58
C GLU A 92 4.14 7.64 7.36
N TRP A 93 5.19 6.94 7.80
CA TRP A 93 5.26 5.49 7.64
C TRP A 93 4.44 4.77 8.73
N CYS A 94 3.49 3.91 8.34
CA CYS A 94 2.64 3.18 9.28
C CYS A 94 3.10 1.74 9.51
N GLY A 95 3.83 1.17 8.55
CA GLY A 95 4.35 -0.19 8.61
C GLY A 95 3.52 -1.21 7.83
N LEU A 96 4.15 -2.29 7.38
CA LEU A 96 3.51 -3.38 6.64
C LEU A 96 2.41 -4.08 7.45
N LYS A 97 2.55 -4.14 8.78
CA LYS A 97 1.53 -4.74 9.67
C LYS A 97 0.18 -4.04 9.56
N ASN A 98 0.17 -2.75 9.22
CA ASN A 98 -1.05 -1.96 9.08
C ASN A 98 -1.88 -2.35 7.84
N VAL A 99 -1.31 -3.06 6.88
CA VAL A 99 -2.02 -3.52 5.68
C VAL A 99 -3.22 -4.40 6.04
N ILE A 100 -3.08 -5.27 7.04
CA ILE A 100 -4.17 -6.15 7.49
C ILE A 100 -5.34 -5.32 8.02
N HIS A 101 -5.06 -4.37 8.92
CA HIS A 101 -6.06 -3.46 9.47
C HIS A 101 -6.72 -2.62 8.38
N LYS A 102 -5.94 -2.15 7.40
CA LYS A 102 -6.48 -1.42 6.26
C LYS A 102 -7.42 -2.31 5.44
N PHE A 103 -7.04 -3.54 5.14
CA PHE A 103 -7.89 -4.46 4.38
C PHE A 103 -9.18 -4.81 5.14
N GLU A 104 -9.11 -5.03 6.45
CA GLU A 104 -10.29 -5.20 7.29
C GLU A 104 -11.20 -3.97 7.28
N SER A 105 -10.62 -2.77 7.38
CA SER A 105 -11.38 -1.52 7.31
C SER A 105 -12.07 -1.34 5.95
N LEU A 106 -11.42 -1.73 4.86
CA LEU A 106 -11.99 -1.71 3.51
C LEU A 106 -13.13 -2.73 3.40
N ARG A 107 -12.94 -3.94 3.93
CA ARG A 107 -13.99 -4.97 3.95
C ARG A 107 -15.24 -4.49 4.66
N LYS A 108 -15.08 -3.88 5.84
CA LYS A 108 -16.19 -3.32 6.63
C LYS A 108 -16.83 -2.13 5.93
N ARG A 109 -16.03 -1.19 5.41
CA ARG A 109 -16.52 0.04 4.77
C ARG A 109 -17.35 -0.24 3.52
N TYR A 110 -16.98 -1.25 2.75
CA TYR A 110 -17.63 -1.59 1.49
C TYR A 110 -18.46 -2.87 1.56
N ASN A 111 -18.76 -3.36 2.77
CA ASN A 111 -19.57 -4.57 3.01
C ASN A 111 -19.11 -5.80 2.17
N ILE A 112 -17.80 -5.97 1.99
CA ILE A 112 -17.19 -7.04 1.15
C ILE A 112 -17.42 -8.44 1.76
N CYS A 113 -17.87 -8.51 3.01
CA CYS A 113 -18.13 -9.76 3.71
C CYS A 113 -19.48 -10.40 3.37
N GLU A 114 -20.46 -9.63 2.88
CA GLU A 114 -21.79 -10.13 2.56
C GLU A 114 -21.83 -10.74 1.16
N ASN A 115 -22.70 -11.73 0.95
CA ASN A 115 -22.68 -12.62 -0.22
C ASN A 115 -22.95 -11.95 -1.57
N GLN A 116 -23.16 -10.63 -1.61
CA GLN A 116 -23.38 -9.85 -2.83
C GLN A 116 -22.78 -8.45 -2.67
N ILE A 117 -21.63 -8.22 -3.29
CA ILE A 117 -21.08 -6.87 -3.40
C ILE A 117 -21.66 -6.27 -4.69
N PRO A 118 -22.38 -5.14 -4.61
CA PRO A 118 -22.83 -4.47 -5.82
C PRO A 118 -21.61 -4.15 -6.69
N GLN A 119 -21.63 -4.57 -7.95
CA GLN A 119 -20.48 -4.41 -8.84
C GLN A 119 -20.07 -2.93 -8.98
N ASP A 120 -21.03 -2.02 -8.85
CA ASP A 120 -20.86 -0.57 -8.87
C ASP A 120 -20.10 -0.04 -7.64
N THR A 121 -19.97 -0.84 -6.57
CA THR A 121 -19.13 -0.49 -5.42
C THR A 121 -17.64 -0.73 -5.71
N ILE A 122 -17.34 -1.63 -6.65
CA ILE A 122 -15.98 -2.00 -7.05
C ILE A 122 -15.50 -1.10 -8.19
N ILE A 123 -16.38 -0.79 -9.14
CA ILE A 123 -16.06 -0.01 -10.33
C ILE A 123 -16.35 1.46 -10.05
N SER A 124 -15.33 2.29 -10.17
CA SER A 124 -15.51 3.74 -10.21
C SER A 124 -15.68 4.18 -11.67
N ASP A 125 -16.75 4.92 -11.97
CA ASP A 125 -17.01 5.43 -13.33
C ASP A 125 -16.00 6.51 -13.76
N ASP A 126 -15.32 7.14 -12.79
CA ASP A 126 -14.41 8.23 -13.03
C ASP A 126 -12.92 7.89 -12.87
N CYS A 127 -12.15 8.44 -13.81
CA CYS A 127 -10.68 8.57 -13.90
C CYS A 127 -9.81 7.37 -13.48
N ILE A 128 -9.04 6.87 -14.45
CA ILE A 128 -7.99 5.83 -14.32
C ILE A 128 -6.75 6.37 -13.59
N SER A 129 -6.88 7.05 -12.45
CA SER A 129 -5.72 7.38 -11.62
C SER A 129 -5.16 6.10 -10.99
N ILE A 130 -3.86 6.08 -10.69
CA ILE A 130 -3.26 4.91 -10.01
C ILE A 130 -3.89 4.69 -8.64
N THR A 131 -4.26 5.75 -7.93
CA THR A 131 -4.93 5.71 -6.63
C THR A 131 -6.28 5.02 -6.71
N GLN A 132 -7.17 5.48 -7.61
CA GLN A 132 -8.50 4.89 -7.77
C GLN A 132 -8.41 3.45 -8.27
N LEU A 133 -7.52 3.19 -9.24
CA LEU A 133 -7.35 1.85 -9.77
C LEU A 133 -6.79 0.88 -8.72
N THR A 134 -5.90 1.34 -7.84
CA THR A 134 -5.41 0.53 -6.71
C THR A 134 -6.56 0.20 -5.78
N LEU A 135 -7.40 1.18 -5.42
CA LEU A 135 -8.54 0.95 -4.55
C LEU A 135 -9.53 -0.07 -5.16
N SER A 136 -9.92 0.10 -6.42
CA SER A 136 -10.78 -0.85 -7.13
C SER A 136 -10.15 -2.23 -7.27
N PHE A 137 -8.84 -2.29 -7.51
CA PHE A 137 -8.09 -3.54 -7.57
C PHE A 137 -8.13 -4.27 -6.22
N ILE A 138 -7.83 -3.57 -5.12
CA ILE A 138 -7.88 -4.15 -3.77
C ILE A 138 -9.31 -4.59 -3.41
N LYS A 139 -10.33 -3.79 -3.72
CA LYS A 139 -11.73 -4.19 -3.54
C LYS A 139 -12.04 -5.48 -4.29
N CYS A 140 -11.64 -5.56 -5.57
CA CYS A 140 -11.89 -6.72 -6.42
C CYS A 140 -11.23 -7.98 -5.85
N ILE A 141 -9.92 -7.95 -5.52
CA ILE A 141 -9.23 -9.14 -4.99
C ILE A 141 -9.81 -9.58 -3.63
N LEU A 142 -10.24 -8.63 -2.78
CA LEU A 142 -10.88 -8.97 -1.50
C LEU A 142 -12.29 -9.55 -1.68
N SER A 143 -12.97 -9.20 -2.78
CA SER A 143 -14.31 -9.69 -3.14
C SER A 143 -14.31 -11.09 -3.74
N LEU A 144 -13.25 -11.42 -4.50
CA LEU A 144 -13.18 -12.65 -5.29
C LEU A 144 -13.09 -13.92 -4.42
N LYS A 145 -12.70 -13.82 -3.14
CA LYS A 145 -12.58 -14.94 -2.17
C LYS A 145 -11.77 -16.16 -2.69
N VAL A 146 -11.00 -15.99 -3.77
CA VAL A 146 -10.11 -17.02 -4.33
C VAL A 146 -8.64 -16.70 -4.03
N PRO A 147 -7.78 -17.71 -3.91
CA PRO A 147 -6.36 -17.49 -3.64
C PRO A 147 -5.62 -16.84 -4.82
N CYS A 148 -5.98 -17.23 -6.05
CA CYS A 148 -5.32 -16.79 -7.27
C CYS A 148 -6.33 -16.07 -8.19
N PHE A 149 -5.86 -15.10 -8.96
CA PHE A 149 -6.67 -14.32 -9.89
C PHE A 149 -5.87 -13.90 -11.13
N ASP A 150 -6.55 -13.79 -12.27
CA ASP A 150 -5.95 -13.30 -13.52
C ASP A 150 -6.10 -11.78 -13.64
N ILE A 151 -4.97 -11.08 -13.73
CA ILE A 151 -4.93 -9.62 -13.86
C ILE A 151 -5.63 -9.11 -15.13
N ARG A 152 -5.67 -9.91 -16.21
CA ARG A 152 -6.39 -9.57 -17.45
C ARG A 152 -7.88 -9.57 -17.22
N GLN A 153 -8.41 -10.55 -16.49
CA GLN A 153 -9.83 -10.64 -16.17
C GLN A 153 -10.25 -9.46 -15.27
N ILE A 154 -9.44 -9.13 -14.26
CA ILE A 154 -9.69 -7.94 -13.43
C ILE A 154 -9.62 -6.67 -14.28
N GLY A 155 -8.65 -6.56 -15.18
CA GLY A 155 -8.55 -5.44 -16.12
C GLY A 155 -9.78 -5.28 -17.00
N MET A 156 -10.33 -6.38 -17.53
CA MET A 156 -11.56 -6.37 -18.32
C MET A 156 -12.74 -5.91 -17.45
N PHE A 157 -12.88 -6.45 -16.25
CA PHE A 157 -13.94 -6.09 -15.31
C PHE A 157 -13.90 -4.60 -14.94
N LEU A 158 -12.72 -4.07 -14.56
CA LEU A 158 -12.55 -2.68 -14.13
C LEU A 158 -12.65 -1.65 -15.27
N SER A 159 -12.60 -2.09 -16.54
CA SER A 159 -12.71 -1.20 -17.71
C SER A 159 -13.99 -1.38 -18.51
N ARG A 160 -14.92 -2.22 -18.03
CA ARG A 160 -16.15 -2.59 -18.75
C ARG A 160 -17.07 -1.40 -19.07
N SER A 161 -17.04 -0.35 -18.25
CA SER A 161 -17.90 0.84 -18.43
C SER A 161 -17.24 1.96 -19.26
N ASN A 162 -15.94 1.87 -19.55
CA ASN A 162 -15.20 2.99 -20.14
C ASN A 162 -14.37 2.65 -21.38
N ASN A 163 -14.37 1.39 -21.85
CA ASN A 163 -13.62 0.92 -23.03
C ASN A 163 -12.09 1.15 -22.96
N ARG A 164 -11.51 1.40 -21.79
CA ARG A 164 -10.07 1.70 -21.62
C ARG A 164 -9.29 0.50 -21.07
N PHE A 165 -9.54 -0.68 -21.62
CA PHE A 165 -8.91 -1.93 -21.18
C PHE A 165 -7.38 -1.88 -21.20
N LYS A 166 -6.77 -1.50 -22.33
CA LYS A 166 -5.30 -1.47 -22.48
C LYS A 166 -4.61 -0.58 -21.45
N THR A 167 -5.14 0.63 -21.22
CA THR A 167 -4.59 1.58 -20.25
C THR A 167 -4.78 1.10 -18.81
N THR A 168 -5.93 0.51 -18.52
CA THR A 168 -6.23 -0.09 -17.21
C THR A 168 -5.29 -1.24 -16.91
N LEU A 169 -5.14 -2.19 -17.84
CA LEU A 169 -4.26 -3.34 -17.69
C LEU A 169 -2.79 -2.92 -17.51
N CYS A 170 -2.30 -1.96 -18.30
CA CYS A 170 -0.95 -1.44 -18.14
C CYS A 170 -0.69 -0.86 -16.74
N LYS A 171 -1.65 -0.12 -16.19
CA LYS A 171 -1.56 0.42 -14.82
C LYS A 171 -1.70 -0.67 -13.76
N LEU A 172 -2.54 -1.68 -13.98
CA LEU A 172 -2.63 -2.84 -13.08
C LEU A 172 -1.28 -3.56 -12.99
N TYR A 173 -0.55 -3.73 -14.09
CA TYR A 173 0.81 -4.30 -14.04
C TYR A 173 1.80 -3.44 -13.23
N GLN A 174 1.67 -2.11 -13.29
CA GLN A 174 2.49 -1.21 -12.48
C GLN A 174 2.15 -1.35 -10.99
N ILE A 175 0.86 -1.34 -10.65
CA ILE A 175 0.36 -1.56 -9.29
C ILE A 175 0.82 -2.94 -8.79
N SER A 176 0.68 -3.98 -9.59
CA SER A 176 1.06 -5.34 -9.21
C SER A 176 2.57 -5.44 -8.96
N HIS A 177 3.41 -4.80 -9.78
CA HIS A 177 4.85 -4.78 -9.54
C HIS A 177 5.22 -4.10 -8.20
N ILE A 178 4.52 -3.02 -7.83
CA ILE A 178 4.74 -2.34 -6.55
C ILE A 178 4.29 -3.23 -5.38
N LEU A 179 3.09 -3.81 -5.45
CA LEU A 179 2.56 -4.70 -4.42
C LEU A 179 3.39 -5.98 -4.26
N GLU A 180 3.92 -6.51 -5.37
CA GLU A 180 4.82 -7.66 -5.37
C GLU A 180 6.15 -7.33 -4.70
N SER A 181 6.68 -6.13 -4.95
CA SER A 181 7.89 -5.65 -4.29
C SER A 181 7.68 -5.49 -2.78
N ALA A 182 6.45 -5.18 -2.35
CA ALA A 182 6.06 -5.12 -0.94
C ALA A 182 5.69 -6.48 -0.33
N GLY A 183 5.70 -7.57 -1.11
CA GLY A 183 5.30 -8.89 -0.65
C GLY A 183 3.80 -9.05 -0.39
N ILE A 184 2.97 -8.07 -0.77
CA ILE A 184 1.50 -8.14 -0.60
C ILE A 184 0.91 -9.15 -1.57
N ILE A 185 1.42 -9.19 -2.80
CA ILE A 185 1.03 -10.17 -3.81
C ILE A 185 2.25 -10.97 -4.28
N GLU A 186 2.00 -12.17 -4.77
CA GLU A 186 3.00 -13.10 -5.28
C GLU A 186 2.66 -13.45 -6.72
N LYS A 187 3.69 -13.63 -7.55
CA LYS A 187 3.52 -14.18 -8.90
C LYS A 187 3.38 -15.69 -8.83
N THR A 188 2.53 -16.22 -9.68
CA THR A 188 2.44 -17.66 -9.92
C THR A 188 3.31 -18.04 -11.14
N PRO A 189 3.51 -19.34 -11.41
CA PRO A 189 4.14 -19.79 -12.66
C PRO A 189 3.33 -19.42 -13.91
N LEU A 190 2.02 -19.16 -13.76
CA LEU A 190 1.13 -18.87 -14.88
C LEU A 190 1.19 -17.37 -15.25
N PRO A 191 1.48 -17.03 -16.52
CA PRO A 191 1.56 -15.63 -16.94
C PRO A 191 0.25 -14.87 -16.73
N GLY A 192 0.31 -13.80 -15.95
CA GLY A 192 -0.84 -12.94 -15.65
C GLY A 192 -1.68 -13.39 -14.44
N GLU A 193 -1.39 -14.57 -13.88
CA GLU A 193 -2.01 -15.01 -12.64
C GLU A 193 -1.18 -14.57 -11.42
N LEU A 194 -1.86 -13.98 -10.46
CA LEU A 194 -1.31 -13.42 -9.24
C LEU A 194 -2.03 -14.02 -8.03
N MET A 195 -1.34 -14.06 -6.89
CA MET A 195 -1.87 -14.56 -5.63
C MET A 195 -1.74 -13.47 -4.56
N LEU A 196 -2.78 -13.27 -3.75
CA LEU A 196 -2.63 -12.43 -2.55
C LEU A 196 -1.87 -13.22 -1.49
N SER A 197 -0.81 -12.64 -0.92
CA SER A 197 0.03 -13.37 0.02
C SER A 197 -0.76 -13.78 1.27
N LYS A 198 -0.51 -15.01 1.74
CA LYS A 198 -1.25 -15.64 2.84
C LYS A 198 -1.12 -14.87 4.15
N HIS A 199 -0.08 -14.05 4.29
CA HIS A 199 0.16 -13.19 5.46
C HIS A 199 -0.86 -12.06 5.59
N PHE A 200 -1.43 -11.59 4.47
CA PHE A 200 -2.42 -10.50 4.44
C PHE A 200 -3.85 -11.00 4.32
N LEU A 201 -4.03 -12.31 4.09
CA LEU A 201 -5.32 -12.96 4.23
C LEU A 201 -5.57 -13.20 5.73
N ALA A 202 -6.43 -12.38 6.33
CA ALA A 202 -7.05 -12.73 7.61
C ALA A 202 -7.74 -14.09 7.42
N ARG A 203 -7.13 -15.17 7.90
CA ARG A 203 -7.78 -16.48 7.91
C ARG A 203 -8.99 -16.37 8.83
N PRO A 204 -10.19 -16.80 8.41
CA PRO A 204 -11.17 -17.18 9.40
C PRO A 204 -10.53 -18.29 10.22
N LYS A 205 -10.33 -18.05 11.51
CA LYS A 205 -10.14 -19.13 12.47
C LYS A 205 -11.51 -19.80 12.54
N VAL A 206 -11.79 -20.70 11.61
CA VAL A 206 -12.85 -21.68 11.82
C VAL A 206 -12.32 -22.50 12.98
N GLU A 207 -12.84 -22.30 14.18
CA GLU A 207 -12.78 -23.37 15.18
C GLU A 207 -13.34 -24.58 14.46
N ILE A 208 -12.49 -25.59 14.27
CA ILE A 208 -12.93 -26.88 13.80
C ILE A 208 -13.84 -27.39 14.92
N LEU A 209 -15.13 -27.07 14.82
CA LEU A 209 -16.16 -27.76 15.57
C LEU A 209 -16.01 -29.23 15.19
N SER A 210 -15.81 -30.06 16.19
CA SER A 210 -15.85 -31.50 15.99
C SER A 210 -17.17 -31.85 15.28
N VAL A 211 -17.18 -32.94 14.49
CA VAL A 211 -18.40 -33.39 13.77
C VAL A 211 -19.61 -33.47 14.71
N THR A 212 -19.37 -33.76 15.99
CA THR A 212 -20.35 -33.83 17.07
C THR A 212 -20.99 -32.47 17.42
N GLU A 213 -20.26 -31.37 17.30
CA GLU A 213 -20.76 -30.01 17.59
C GLU A 213 -21.53 -29.41 16.40
N LEU A 214 -21.16 -29.79 15.17
CA LEU A 214 -21.89 -29.43 13.94
C LEU A 214 -23.30 -30.03 13.87
N LEU A 215 -23.52 -31.21 14.46
CA LEU A 215 -24.82 -31.88 14.46
C LEU A 215 -25.82 -31.28 15.48
N ASN A 216 -25.35 -30.45 16.42
CA ASN A 216 -26.18 -29.94 17.53
C ASN A 216 -26.55 -28.45 17.40
N HIS A 217 -26.03 -27.72 16.41
CA HIS A 217 -26.39 -26.33 16.16
C HIS A 217 -27.38 -26.19 14.99
N ARG A 218 -28.57 -25.62 15.26
CA ARG A 218 -29.59 -25.29 14.24
C ARG A 218 -29.33 -23.99 13.46
N ASP A 219 -28.32 -23.22 13.86
CA ASP A 219 -27.97 -21.96 13.21
C ASP A 219 -26.62 -22.05 12.51
N ALA A 220 -26.53 -21.46 11.31
CA ALA A 220 -25.29 -21.39 10.53
C ALA A 220 -24.19 -20.65 11.33
N PRO A 221 -22.92 -21.11 11.25
CA PRO A 221 -21.83 -20.52 12.00
C PRO A 221 -21.65 -19.04 11.62
N LYS A 222 -21.74 -18.17 12.62
CA LYS A 222 -21.50 -16.73 12.44
C LYS A 222 -19.99 -16.51 12.30
N CYS A 223 -19.58 -15.89 11.19
CA CYS A 223 -18.22 -15.39 11.03
C CYS A 223 -17.93 -14.30 12.07
N ILE A 224 -17.17 -14.64 13.10
CA ILE A 224 -16.68 -13.68 14.09
C ILE A 224 -15.23 -13.32 13.70
N PHE A 225 -15.01 -12.07 13.29
CA PHE A 225 -13.67 -11.53 13.08
C PHE A 225 -13.13 -11.01 14.42
N GLN A 226 -11.99 -11.51 14.88
CA GLN A 226 -11.27 -10.91 16.02
C GLN A 226 -9.90 -10.35 15.60
N PRO A 227 -9.42 -9.27 16.24
CA PRO A 227 -8.14 -8.66 15.92
C PRO A 227 -6.97 -9.56 16.38
N ILE A 228 -5.96 -9.75 15.52
CA ILE A 228 -4.77 -10.56 15.81
C ILE A 228 -3.71 -9.66 16.48
N SER A 229 -3.66 -9.64 17.81
CA SER A 229 -2.62 -8.94 18.57
C SER A 229 -1.45 -9.83 19.01
N THR A 230 -1.32 -11.09 18.55
CA THR A 230 -0.44 -12.07 19.23
C THR A 230 0.45 -12.97 18.38
N LEU A 231 0.67 -12.72 17.09
CA LEU A 231 1.57 -13.60 16.31
C LEU A 231 2.50 -12.83 15.36
N ILE A 232 3.61 -12.34 15.89
CA ILE A 232 4.82 -12.07 15.10
C ILE A 232 6.03 -12.54 15.89
N PRO A 233 6.74 -13.56 15.40
CA PRO A 233 8.17 -13.49 15.37
C PRO A 233 8.71 -13.69 13.94
N GLN A 234 9.68 -12.83 13.61
CA GLN A 234 10.64 -12.91 12.50
C GLN A 234 10.23 -12.30 11.15
N LEU A 235 10.18 -10.97 11.13
CA LEU A 235 10.85 -10.18 10.08
C LEU A 235 11.75 -9.18 10.82
N ALA A 236 13.00 -9.59 11.03
CA ALA A 236 14.12 -8.76 11.46
C ALA A 236 15.14 -8.75 10.33
#